data_AF-A0A934MZ53-F1
#
_entry.id   AF-A0A934MZ53-F1
#
_cell.length_a   1.000
_cell.length_b   1.000
_cell.length_c   1.000
_cell.angle_alpha   90.00
_cell.angle_beta   90.00
_cell.angle_gamma   90.00
#
_symmetry.space_group_name_H-M   'P 1'
#
loop_
_entity.id
_entity.type
_entity.pdbx_description
1 polymer ?
#
loop_
_entity_poly.entity_id
_entity_poly.type
_entity_poly.pdbx_seq_one_letter_code
_entity_poly.pdbx_strand_id
1 'polypeptide(L)'
;MGWFSSLFSSGAGTLVSSIGEVADRFIESPDEKSAFKLQVQQLVQQRDSEVEQSLRKELESKERILVAELNQGDSYTKRARPTVVYAGLVFIGINYVVFPLIGRFAQAFGVQVDATPLADFPVDFWAAWGGICATWSIGRSLEKRGNQAPLTRLTTGSKPVSKLLE
;
A
#
# COMPACT_ATOMS: atom_id res chain seq x y z
N MET A 1 -8.87 7.05 19.65
CA MET A 1 -10.17 6.38 19.93
C MET A 1 -11.16 7.25 20.75
N GLY A 2 -11.00 8.57 20.89
CA GLY A 2 -11.86 9.38 21.80
C GLY A 2 -12.77 10.44 21.15
N TRP A 3 -12.62 10.70 19.86
CA TRP A 3 -13.39 11.74 19.15
C TRP A 3 -14.69 11.17 18.56
N PHE A 4 -14.63 10.02 17.88
CA PHE A 4 -15.85 9.43 17.30
C PHE A 4 -16.87 9.01 18.38
N SER A 5 -16.39 8.54 19.53
CA SER A 5 -17.25 8.18 20.67
C SER A 5 -17.93 9.40 21.31
N SER A 6 -17.30 10.59 21.31
CA SER A 6 -17.90 11.80 21.89
C SER A 6 -18.92 12.47 20.97
N LEU A 7 -18.74 12.39 19.65
CA LEU A 7 -19.77 12.84 18.70
C LEU A 7 -20.98 11.92 18.70
N PHE A 8 -20.77 10.61 18.78
CA PHE A 8 -21.87 9.64 18.78
C PHE A 8 -22.60 9.59 20.13
N SER A 9 -21.89 9.67 21.26
CA SER A 9 -22.53 9.72 22.58
C SER A 9 -23.27 11.05 22.82
N SER A 10 -22.72 12.16 22.34
CA SER A 10 -23.38 13.47 22.41
C SER A 10 -24.66 13.49 21.55
N GLY A 11 -24.59 12.98 20.31
CA GLY A 11 -25.74 12.92 19.39
C GLY A 11 -26.83 11.93 19.81
N ALA A 12 -26.46 10.78 20.39
CA ALA A 12 -27.43 9.84 20.95
C ALA A 12 -28.14 10.41 22.19
N GLY A 13 -27.42 11.12 23.06
CA GLY A 13 -28.01 11.80 24.21
C GLY A 13 -29.04 12.86 23.82
N THR A 14 -28.75 13.64 22.76
CA THR A 14 -29.67 14.67 22.26
C THR A 14 -30.91 14.07 21.58
N LEU A 15 -30.75 13.00 20.80
CA LEU A 15 -31.89 12.32 20.17
C LEU A 15 -32.82 11.66 21.20
N VAL A 16 -32.25 11.04 22.25
CA VAL A 16 -33.04 10.42 23.33
C VAL A 16 -33.78 11.49 24.15
N SER A 17 -33.16 12.65 24.41
CA SER A 17 -33.87 13.76 25.07
C SER A 17 -34.99 14.34 24.21
N SER A 18 -34.77 14.51 22.91
CA SER A 18 -35.78 15.07 22.01
C SER A 18 -36.95 14.12 21.76
N ILE A 19 -36.69 12.80 21.70
CA ILE A 19 -37.75 11.79 21.64
C ILE A 19 -38.48 11.70 22.99
N GLY A 20 -37.77 11.84 24.10
CA GLY A 20 -38.34 11.92 25.44
C GLY A 20 -39.28 13.11 25.65
N GLU A 21 -38.92 14.29 25.14
CA GLU A 21 -39.76 15.50 25.20
C GLU A 21 -41.02 15.41 24.32
N VAL A 22 -40.94 14.73 23.18
CA VAL A 22 -42.11 14.49 22.31
C VAL A 22 -43.02 13.42 22.93
N ALA A 23 -42.46 12.39 23.56
CA ALA A 23 -43.22 11.37 24.28
C ALA A 23 -43.85 11.90 25.58
N ASP A 24 -43.20 12.85 26.26
CA ASP A 24 -43.73 13.54 27.44
C ASP A 24 -45.03 14.31 27.18
N ARG A 25 -45.32 14.66 25.92
CA ARG A 25 -46.60 15.25 25.53
C ARG A 25 -47.74 14.24 25.41
N PHE A 26 -47.44 12.94 25.34
CA PHE A 26 -48.43 11.89 25.09
C PHE A 26 -48.52 10.86 26.22
N ILE A 27 -47.59 10.84 27.18
CA ILE A 27 -47.55 9.88 28.30
C ILE A 27 -47.49 10.66 29.62
N GLU A 28 -48.64 10.80 30.30
CA GLU A 28 -48.76 11.56 31.56
C GLU A 28 -48.30 10.79 32.81
N SER A 29 -48.15 9.46 32.75
CA SER A 29 -47.79 8.65 33.91
C SER A 29 -46.27 8.41 34.03
N PRO A 30 -45.66 8.63 35.22
CA PRO A 30 -44.21 8.50 35.42
C PRO A 30 -43.70 7.06 35.22
N ASP A 31 -44.54 6.05 35.44
CA ASP A 31 -44.18 4.64 35.25
C ASP A 31 -44.08 4.28 33.76
N GLU A 32 -45.02 4.71 32.92
CA GLU A 32 -44.97 4.47 31.47
C GLU A 32 -43.82 5.24 30.81
N LYS A 33 -43.48 6.43 31.32
CA LYS A 33 -42.30 7.20 30.85
C LYS A 33 -40.98 6.47 31.14
N SER A 34 -40.88 5.81 32.29
CA SER A 34 -39.69 5.01 32.65
C SER A 34 -39.59 3.75 31.77
N ALA A 35 -40.72 3.08 31.53
CA ALA A 35 -40.80 1.92 30.64
C ALA A 35 -40.48 2.29 29.19
N PHE A 36 -40.94 3.44 28.72
CA PHE A 36 -40.65 3.97 27.39
C PHE A 36 -39.15 4.31 27.24
N LYS A 37 -38.54 4.98 28.23
CA LYS A 37 -37.09 5.24 28.23
C LYS A 37 -36.28 3.94 28.17
N LEU A 38 -36.68 2.91 28.92
CA LEU A 38 -36.03 1.60 28.89
C LEU A 38 -36.15 0.93 27.51
N GLN A 39 -37.32 0.98 26.88
CA GLN A 39 -37.52 0.42 25.54
C GLN A 39 -36.70 1.16 24.47
N VAL A 40 -36.65 2.50 24.54
CA VAL A 40 -35.81 3.31 23.63
C VAL A 40 -34.34 2.98 23.82
N GLN A 41 -33.88 2.83 25.07
CA GLN A 41 -32.49 2.47 25.36
C GLN A 41 -32.15 1.08 24.83
N GLN A 42 -33.06 0.11 24.96
CA GLN A 42 -32.89 -1.23 24.37
C GLN A 42 -32.84 -1.19 22.84
N LEU A 43 -33.71 -0.40 22.20
CA LEU A 43 -33.72 -0.21 20.74
C LEU A 43 -32.43 0.44 20.23
N VAL A 44 -31.92 1.46 20.93
CA VAL A 44 -30.63 2.09 20.59
C VAL A 44 -29.50 1.09 20.73
N GLN A 45 -29.49 0.29 21.80
CA GLN A 45 -28.46 -0.72 22.04
C GLN A 45 -28.49 -1.86 21.00
N GLN A 46 -29.68 -2.30 20.57
CA GLN A 46 -29.83 -3.27 19.49
C GLN A 46 -29.30 -2.71 18.17
N ARG A 47 -29.69 -1.47 17.82
CA ARG A 47 -29.23 -0.82 16.59
C ARG A 47 -27.71 -0.62 16.58
N ASP A 48 -27.11 -0.24 17.70
CA ASP A 48 -25.66 -0.08 17.80
C ASP A 48 -24.93 -1.42 17.64
N SER A 49 -25.50 -2.53 18.15
CA SER A 49 -24.96 -3.87 17.93
C SER A 49 -25.02 -4.30 16.46
N GLU A 50 -26.13 -4.03 15.77
CA GLU A 50 -26.28 -4.34 14.34
C GLU A 50 -25.31 -3.50 13.48
N VAL A 51 -25.17 -2.21 13.79
CA VAL A 51 -24.22 -1.32 13.12
C VAL A 51 -22.78 -1.81 13.32
N GLU A 52 -22.40 -2.20 14.53
CA GLU A 52 -21.06 -2.72 14.80
C GLU A 52 -20.80 -4.04 14.04
N GLN A 53 -21.78 -4.95 13.98
CA GLN A 53 -21.66 -6.18 13.21
C GLN A 53 -21.53 -5.92 11.72
N SER A 54 -22.30 -4.97 11.17
CA SER A 54 -22.20 -4.59 9.76
C SER A 54 -20.84 -3.97 9.42
N LEU A 55 -20.33 -3.07 10.28
CA LEU A 55 -19.02 -2.45 10.13
C LEU A 55 -17.88 -3.49 10.19
N ARG A 56 -17.96 -4.45 11.13
CA ARG A 56 -16.97 -5.54 11.21
C ARG A 56 -16.97 -6.39 9.94
N LYS A 57 -18.14 -6.77 9.43
CA LYS A 57 -18.26 -7.52 8.16
C LYS A 57 -17.72 -6.72 6.97
N GLU A 58 -17.98 -5.42 6.93
CA GLU A 58 -17.47 -4.55 5.87
C GLU A 58 -15.94 -4.45 5.93
N LEU A 59 -15.37 -4.23 7.12
CA LEU A 59 -13.92 -4.20 7.34
C LEU A 59 -13.26 -5.53 6.95
N GLU A 60 -13.83 -6.66 7.35
CA GLU A 60 -13.32 -8.00 7.01
C GLU A 60 -13.42 -8.27 5.49
N SER A 61 -14.47 -7.76 4.83
CA SER A 61 -14.59 -7.86 3.37
C SER A 61 -13.53 -7.04 2.64
N LYS A 62 -13.27 -5.80 3.10
CA LYS A 62 -12.24 -4.93 2.54
C LYS A 62 -10.84 -5.48 2.81
N GLU A 63 -10.60 -6.02 3.99
CA GLU A 63 -9.36 -6.71 4.32
C GLU A 63 -9.12 -7.89 3.38
N ARG A 64 -10.12 -8.75 3.17
CA ARG A 64 -10.00 -9.88 2.23
C ARG A 64 -9.72 -9.44 0.80
N ILE A 65 -10.38 -8.38 0.32
CA ILE A 65 -10.14 -7.81 -1.02
C ILE A 65 -8.70 -7.28 -1.10
N LEU A 66 -8.24 -6.54 -0.09
CA LEU A 66 -6.91 -5.93 -0.08
C LEU A 66 -5.80 -7.00 0.04
N VAL A 67 -6.02 -8.04 0.83
CA VAL A 67 -5.15 -9.23 0.90
C VAL A 67 -5.15 -9.97 -0.44
N ALA A 68 -6.31 -10.12 -1.09
CA ALA A 68 -6.40 -10.73 -2.41
C ALA A 68 -5.67 -9.89 -3.47
N GLU A 69 -5.81 -8.56 -3.47
CA GLU A 69 -5.10 -7.66 -4.39
C GLU A 69 -3.58 -7.67 -4.16
N LEU A 70 -3.13 -7.70 -2.89
CA LEU A 70 -1.70 -7.81 -2.56
C LEU A 70 -1.12 -9.18 -2.95
N ASN A 71 -1.91 -10.24 -2.81
CA ASN A 71 -1.56 -11.61 -3.20
C ASN A 71 -1.73 -11.88 -4.70
N GLN A 72 -2.56 -11.09 -5.40
CA GLN A 72 -2.63 -10.98 -6.85
C GLN A 72 -1.40 -10.19 -7.33
N GLY A 73 -0.24 -10.63 -6.85
CA GLY A 73 1.06 -10.16 -7.22
C GLY A 73 1.27 -10.50 -8.68
N ASP A 74 1.09 -9.48 -9.52
CA ASP A 74 1.73 -9.49 -10.81
C ASP A 74 3.26 -9.53 -10.58
N SER A 75 3.79 -10.75 -10.70
CA SER A 75 5.23 -11.04 -10.65
C SER A 75 5.98 -10.23 -11.72
N TYR A 76 5.29 -9.84 -12.78
CA TYR A 76 5.84 -9.07 -13.87
C TYR A 76 6.06 -7.60 -13.50
N THR A 77 5.11 -6.89 -12.88
CA THR A 77 5.36 -5.50 -12.43
C THR A 77 6.43 -5.39 -11.34
N LYS A 78 6.61 -6.41 -10.50
CA LYS A 78 7.75 -6.50 -9.55
C LYS A 78 9.10 -6.72 -10.24
N ARG A 79 9.11 -7.27 -11.47
CA ARG A 79 10.32 -7.58 -12.27
C ARG A 79 10.54 -6.64 -13.46
N ALA A 80 9.53 -5.85 -13.85
CA ALA A 80 9.58 -4.94 -15.00
C ALA A 80 10.54 -3.75 -14.78
N ARG A 81 10.75 -3.35 -13.52
CA ARG A 81 11.70 -2.28 -13.19
C ARG A 81 13.16 -2.69 -13.43
N PRO A 82 13.63 -3.86 -12.96
CA PRO A 82 14.97 -4.34 -13.30
C PRO A 82 15.14 -4.77 -14.76
N THR A 83 14.09 -5.18 -15.48
CA THR A 83 14.23 -5.57 -16.90
C THR A 83 14.69 -4.42 -17.79
N VAL A 84 14.36 -3.15 -17.47
CA VAL A 84 14.84 -2.00 -18.24
C VAL A 84 16.35 -1.82 -18.09
N VAL A 85 16.88 -1.99 -16.86
CA VAL A 85 18.33 -1.91 -16.60
C VAL A 85 19.06 -3.07 -17.27
N TYR A 86 18.53 -4.29 -17.17
CA TYR A 86 19.12 -5.46 -17.84
C TYR A 86 19.04 -5.36 -19.36
N ALA A 87 17.91 -4.94 -19.92
CA ALA A 87 17.76 -4.73 -21.36
C ALA A 87 18.72 -3.64 -21.86
N GLY A 88 18.85 -2.53 -21.13
CA GLY A 88 19.82 -1.48 -21.46
C GLY A 88 21.25 -1.98 -21.46
N LEU A 89 21.67 -2.74 -20.44
CA LEU A 89 22.99 -3.41 -20.41
C LEU A 89 23.20 -4.36 -21.60
N VAL A 90 22.17 -5.12 -21.97
CA VAL A 90 22.21 -6.02 -23.13
C VAL A 90 22.35 -5.24 -24.43
N PHE A 91 21.60 -4.16 -24.62
CA PHE A 91 21.73 -3.31 -25.82
C PHE A 91 23.10 -2.65 -25.91
N ILE A 92 23.62 -2.13 -24.80
CA ILE A 92 24.97 -1.57 -24.70
C ILE A 92 26.01 -2.64 -25.09
N GLY A 93 25.89 -3.85 -24.51
CA GLY A 93 26.78 -4.97 -24.81
C GLY A 93 26.71 -5.41 -26.28
N ILE A 94 25.52 -5.51 -26.86
CA ILE A 94 25.38 -5.89 -28.27
C ILE A 94 25.97 -4.82 -29.18
N ASN A 95 25.63 -3.55 -28.95
CA ASN A 95 25.97 -2.48 -29.88
C ASN A 95 27.43 -2.07 -29.82
N TYR A 96 28.01 -2.04 -28.62
CA TYR A 96 29.36 -1.53 -28.40
C TYR A 96 30.38 -2.63 -28.13
N VAL A 97 29.94 -3.87 -27.83
CA VAL A 97 30.86 -5.00 -27.67
C VAL A 97 30.72 -6.01 -28.80
N VAL A 98 29.51 -6.53 -29.06
CA VAL A 98 29.33 -7.62 -30.03
C VAL A 98 29.53 -7.15 -31.47
N PHE A 99 28.90 -6.06 -31.92
CA PHE A 99 29.06 -5.58 -33.30
C PHE A 99 30.50 -5.17 -33.64
N PRO A 100 31.21 -4.40 -32.79
CA PRO A 100 32.62 -4.10 -33.03
C PRO A 100 33.53 -5.34 -33.02
N LEU A 101 33.23 -6.36 -32.20
CA LEU A 101 33.97 -7.62 -32.20
C LEU A 101 33.80 -8.39 -33.51
N ILE A 102 32.57 -8.47 -34.02
CA ILE A 102 32.27 -9.06 -35.33
C ILE A 102 32.93 -8.25 -36.45
N GLY A 103 32.90 -6.91 -36.37
CA GLY A 103 33.57 -6.02 -37.31
C GLY A 103 35.08 -6.25 -37.36
N ARG A 104 35.73 -6.42 -36.20
CA ARG A 104 37.17 -6.78 -36.12
C ARG A 104 37.46 -8.16 -36.69
N PHE A 105 36.57 -9.13 -36.46
CA PHE A 105 36.69 -10.45 -37.07
C PHE A 105 36.59 -10.34 -38.60
N ALA A 106 35.61 -9.61 -39.14
CA ALA A 106 35.44 -9.38 -40.57
C ALA A 106 36.63 -8.63 -41.22
N GLN A 107 37.20 -7.65 -40.52
CA GLN A 107 38.45 -7.00 -40.92
C GLN A 107 39.62 -7.98 -41.04
N ALA A 108 39.71 -8.96 -40.12
CA ALA A 108 40.74 -10.00 -40.19
C ALA A 108 40.61 -10.91 -41.44
N PHE A 109 39.42 -10.98 -42.04
CA PHE A 109 39.17 -11.67 -43.32
C PHE A 109 39.17 -10.73 -44.54
N GLY A 110 39.69 -9.49 -44.39
CA GLY A 110 39.88 -8.55 -45.49
C GLY A 110 38.64 -7.71 -45.86
N VAL A 111 37.57 -7.78 -45.07
CA VAL A 111 36.38 -6.94 -45.28
C VAL A 111 36.58 -5.61 -44.53
N GLN A 112 36.66 -4.49 -45.26
CA GLN A 112 36.76 -3.18 -44.64
C GLN A 112 35.41 -2.77 -44.04
N VAL A 113 35.28 -2.99 -42.73
CA VAL A 113 34.14 -2.54 -41.92
C VAL A 113 34.70 -1.61 -40.86
N ASP A 114 34.07 -0.46 -40.61
CA ASP A 114 34.50 0.42 -39.53
C ASP A 114 34.31 -0.29 -38.17
N ALA A 115 35.40 -0.45 -37.42
CA ALA A 115 35.46 -1.21 -36.17
C ALA A 115 35.84 -0.33 -34.96
N THR A 116 35.69 0.98 -35.10
CA THR A 116 35.82 1.94 -34.00
C THR A 116 34.59 1.93 -33.08
N PRO A 117 34.73 2.26 -31.79
CA PRO A 117 35.41 1.51 -30.72
C PRO A 117 34.50 0.49 -29.98
N LEU A 118 35.16 -0.34 -29.15
CA LEU A 118 34.63 -1.44 -28.33
C LEU A 118 34.08 -1.03 -26.93
N ALA A 119 34.18 0.25 -26.52
CA ALA A 119 33.43 0.93 -25.44
C ALA A 119 34.08 2.27 -25.04
N ASP A 120 34.30 3.21 -25.97
CA ASP A 120 34.57 4.60 -25.58
C ASP A 120 33.24 5.34 -25.48
N PHE A 121 32.59 5.21 -24.33
CA PHE A 121 31.43 6.03 -24.00
C PHE A 121 31.90 7.36 -23.40
N PRO A 122 31.31 8.49 -23.81
CA PRO A 122 31.58 9.77 -23.16
C PRO A 122 31.21 9.69 -21.67
N VAL A 123 31.93 10.44 -20.83
CA VAL A 123 31.73 10.43 -19.38
C VAL A 123 30.28 10.73 -18.98
N ASP A 124 29.58 11.55 -19.79
CA ASP A 124 28.18 11.89 -19.61
C ASP A 124 27.26 10.66 -19.68
N PHE A 125 27.59 9.69 -20.53
CA PHE A 125 26.84 8.43 -20.63
C PHE A 125 26.99 7.60 -19.36
N TRP A 126 28.21 7.46 -18.82
CA TRP A 126 28.44 6.74 -17.58
C TRP A 126 27.80 7.44 -16.38
N ALA A 127 27.80 8.77 -16.36
CA ALA A 127 27.12 9.55 -15.32
C ALA A 127 25.59 9.36 -15.38
N ALA A 128 25.00 9.44 -16.59
CA ALA A 128 23.57 9.22 -16.79
C ALA A 128 23.16 7.76 -16.46
N TRP A 129 23.91 6.79 -16.96
CA TRP A 129 23.66 5.37 -16.71
C TRP A 129 23.85 5.00 -15.23
N GLY A 130 24.90 5.52 -14.60
CA GLY A 130 25.14 5.42 -13.17
C GLY A 130 24.01 6.02 -12.34
N GLY A 131 23.49 7.18 -12.75
CA GLY A 131 22.33 7.82 -12.12
C GLY A 131 21.06 6.96 -12.20
N ILE A 132 20.78 6.34 -13.35
CA ILE A 132 19.66 5.42 -13.53
C ILE A 132 19.83 4.18 -12.63
N CYS A 133 21.01 3.58 -12.61
CA CYS A 133 21.33 2.42 -11.78
C CYS A 133 21.27 2.74 -10.28
N ALA A 134 21.74 3.92 -9.86
CA ALA A 134 21.70 4.38 -8.48
C ALA A 134 20.25 4.65 -8.04
N THR A 135 19.45 5.32 -8.86
CA THR A 135 18.02 5.54 -8.60
C THR A 135 17.28 4.22 -8.43
N TRP A 136 17.55 3.24 -9.30
CA TRP A 136 16.99 1.89 -9.15
C TRP A 136 17.47 1.20 -7.86
N SER A 137 18.75 1.25 -7.55
CA SER A 137 19.33 0.62 -6.36
C SER A 137 18.76 1.21 -5.06
N ILE A 138 18.56 2.53 -5.04
CA ILE A 138 17.91 3.25 -3.93
C ILE A 138 16.45 2.84 -3.83
N GLY A 139 15.69 2.91 -4.94
CA GLY A 139 14.28 2.51 -4.98
C GLY A 139 14.08 1.06 -4.53
N ARG A 140 14.93 0.13 -4.98
CA ARG A 140 14.88 -1.28 -4.58
C ARG A 140 15.27 -1.50 -3.13
N SER A 141 16.22 -0.71 -2.61
CA SER A 141 16.59 -0.73 -1.19
C SER A 141 15.46 -0.23 -0.31
N LEU A 142 14.74 0.80 -0.72
CA LEU A 142 13.55 1.30 -0.03
C LEU A 142 12.39 0.30 -0.09
N GLU A 143 12.17 -0.34 -1.24
CA GLU A 143 11.14 -1.37 -1.41
C GLU A 143 11.42 -2.62 -0.55
N LYS A 144 12.68 -3.11 -0.51
CA LYS A 144 13.08 -4.24 0.35
C LYS A 144 13.07 -3.88 1.84
N ARG A 145 13.29 -2.61 2.19
CA ARG A 145 13.18 -2.11 3.57
C ARG A 145 11.71 -1.94 4.00
N GLY A 146 10.76 -2.12 3.08
CA GLY A 146 9.34 -2.40 3.34
C GLY A 146 8.74 -1.71 4.55
N ASN A 147 8.20 -0.49 4.36
CA ASN A 147 7.36 0.29 5.28
C ASN A 147 7.72 0.33 6.79
N GLN A 148 8.91 -0.12 7.18
CA GLN A 148 9.42 0.00 8.54
C GLN A 148 10.47 1.09 8.51
N ALA A 149 10.01 2.33 8.73
CA ALA A 149 10.94 3.42 8.98
C ALA A 149 11.87 3.00 10.12
N PRO A 150 13.17 3.37 10.07
CA PRO A 150 14.12 3.00 11.12
C PRO A 150 13.63 3.48 12.50
N LEU A 151 12.92 4.61 12.53
CA LEU A 151 12.26 5.14 13.72
C LEU A 151 11.14 4.22 14.24
N THR A 152 10.29 3.70 13.35
CA THR A 152 9.21 2.77 13.70
C THR A 152 9.77 1.44 14.18
N ARG A 153 10.84 0.93 13.57
CA ARG A 153 11.53 -0.30 14.02
C ARG A 153 12.19 -0.14 15.39
N LEU A 154 12.66 1.06 15.71
CA LEU A 154 13.20 1.43 17.02
C LEU A 154 12.11 1.48 18.10
N THR A 155 10.90 1.95 17.76
CA THR A 155 9.80 2.11 18.73
C THR A 155 8.92 0.87 18.88
N THR A 156 8.69 0.07 17.83
CA THR A 156 7.81 -1.10 17.89
C THR A 156 8.53 -2.44 18.11
N GLY A 157 9.87 -2.44 18.06
CA GLY A 157 10.67 -3.65 18.19
C GLY A 157 10.58 -4.58 16.97
N SER A 158 11.64 -5.35 16.74
CA SER A 158 11.80 -6.22 15.57
C SER A 158 11.10 -7.57 15.73
N LYS A 159 9.81 -7.57 16.08
CA LYS A 159 9.03 -8.81 15.98
C LYS A 159 8.54 -8.97 14.54
N PRO A 160 8.97 -10.01 13.82
CA PRO A 160 8.39 -10.32 12.52
C PRO A 160 6.89 -10.56 12.70
N VAL A 161 6.09 -9.87 11.88
CA VAL A 161 4.61 -9.93 11.90
C VAL A 161 4.09 -11.35 11.62
N SER A 162 4.96 -12.28 11.20
CA SER A 162 4.60 -13.66 10.87
C SER A 162 4.15 -14.54 12.04
N LYS A 163 4.12 -14.03 13.28
CA LYS A 163 3.72 -14.80 14.48
C LYS A 163 2.51 -14.23 15.23
N LEU A 164 1.79 -13.28 14.65
CA LEU A 164 0.53 -12.78 15.23
C LEU A 164 -0.72 -13.44 14.62
N LEU A 165 -0.53 -14.44 13.74
CA LEU A 165 -1.58 -15.20 13.05
C LEU A 165 -1.41 -16.73 13.21
N GLU A 166 -0.86 -17.19 14.34
CA GLU A 166 -0.99 -18.58 14.81
C GLU A 166 -1.84 -18.61 16.09
#